data_AF-A0A3R8TAX6-F1
#
_entry.id   AF-A0A3R8TAX6-F1
#
_cell.length_a   1.000
_cell.length_b   1.000
_cell.length_c   1.000
_cell.angle_alpha   90.00
_cell.angle_beta   90.00
_cell.angle_gamma   90.00
#
_symmetry.space_group_name_H-M   'P 1'
#
loop_
_entity.id
_entity.type
_entity.pdbx_description
1 polymer ?
#
loop_
_entity_poly.entity_id
_entity_poly.type
_entity_poly.pdbx_seq_one_letter_code
_entity_poly.pdbx_strand_id
1 'polypeptide(L)'
;SPTAPSDRPTSAPKTRDVQVDGYTAEGSELTVSFTGGVCGDYAATASESATEVKVTVTYTPWPDKVCIMIAKEMQKTVPLDEPLGDRTVVDSDGRRIPLQKAGARLPEVSGAR
;
A
#
# COMPACT_ATOMS: atom_id res chain seq x y z
N SER A 1 -21.19 38.37 14.79
CA SER A 1 -20.29 37.99 13.68
C SER A 1 -20.03 36.50 13.74
N PRO A 2 -20.17 35.74 12.63
CA PRO A 2 -19.80 34.33 12.66
C PRO A 2 -18.29 34.19 12.47
N THR A 3 -17.66 33.40 13.34
CA THR A 3 -16.24 33.07 13.28
C THR A 3 -16.03 32.05 12.16
N ALA A 4 -15.17 32.36 11.19
CA ALA A 4 -14.79 31.41 10.15
C ALA A 4 -14.07 30.19 10.78
N PRO A 5 -14.27 28.96 10.28
CA PRO A 5 -13.45 27.83 10.67
C PRO A 5 -12.00 28.15 10.29
N SER A 6 -11.08 28.03 11.25
CA SER A 6 -9.65 28.13 10.94
C SER A 6 -9.23 26.84 10.22
N ASP A 7 -9.23 26.86 8.89
CA ASP A 7 -8.54 25.88 8.04
C ASP A 7 -7.02 26.10 8.16
N ARG A 8 -6.48 25.93 9.37
CA ARG A 8 -5.03 25.91 9.55
C ARG A 8 -4.53 24.62 8.86
N PRO A 9 -3.59 24.71 7.91
CA PRO A 9 -3.07 23.51 7.28
C PRO A 9 -2.52 22.58 8.35
N THR A 10 -3.04 21.36 8.37
CA THR A 10 -2.48 20.25 9.12
C THR A 10 -0.99 20.19 8.83
N SER A 11 -0.17 20.03 9.87
CA SER A 11 1.29 19.90 9.79
C SER A 11 1.71 19.04 8.59
N ALA A 12 2.88 19.34 8.01
CA ALA A 12 3.47 18.55 6.94
C ALA A 12 3.32 17.04 7.21
N PRO A 13 3.03 16.23 6.17
CA PRO A 13 2.86 14.80 6.36
C PRO A 13 4.08 14.23 7.09
N LYS A 14 3.85 13.24 7.96
CA LYS A 14 4.92 12.51 8.66
C LYS A 14 5.04 11.11 8.11
N THR A 15 6.18 10.48 8.37
CA THR A 15 6.35 9.04 8.13
C THR A 15 5.27 8.28 8.87
N ARG A 16 4.64 7.32 8.18
CA ARG A 16 3.52 6.54 8.71
C ARG A 16 3.33 5.25 7.93
N ASP A 17 2.65 4.31 8.55
CA ASP A 17 2.16 3.12 7.87
C ASP A 17 0.98 3.48 6.97
N VAL A 18 0.87 2.72 5.89
CA VAL A 18 -0.15 2.86 4.85
C VAL A 18 -1.02 1.62 4.89
N GLN A 19 -2.33 1.85 4.86
CA GLN A 19 -3.30 0.77 4.77
C GLN A 19 -3.15 0.05 3.42
N VAL A 20 -3.06 -1.27 3.46
CA VAL A 20 -3.02 -2.12 2.27
C VAL A 20 -4.45 -2.48 1.88
N ASP A 21 -4.79 -2.25 0.61
CA ASP A 21 -6.14 -2.46 0.08
C ASP A 21 -6.36 -3.91 -0.34
N GLY A 22 -5.31 -4.61 -0.75
CA GLY A 22 -5.35 -6.03 -1.09
C GLY A 22 -3.99 -6.58 -1.53
N TYR A 23 -3.93 -7.88 -1.80
CA TYR A 23 -2.72 -8.53 -2.29
C TYR A 23 -2.98 -9.57 -3.39
N THR A 24 -1.96 -9.88 -4.18
CA THR A 24 -1.84 -11.09 -4.99
C THR A 24 -0.58 -11.85 -4.59
N ALA A 25 -0.53 -13.15 -4.88
CA ALA A 25 0.63 -13.99 -4.60
C ALA A 25 0.91 -14.93 -5.78
N GLU A 26 2.15 -14.94 -6.23
CA GLU A 26 2.63 -15.76 -7.35
C GLU A 26 3.99 -16.36 -6.98
N GLY A 27 4.08 -17.69 -6.86
CA GLY A 27 5.29 -18.35 -6.35
C GLY A 27 5.64 -17.84 -4.95
N SER A 28 6.87 -17.34 -4.80
CA SER A 28 7.39 -16.70 -3.58
C SER A 28 7.34 -15.16 -3.64
N GLU A 29 6.49 -14.59 -4.49
CA GLU A 29 6.28 -13.14 -4.55
C GLU A 29 4.90 -12.77 -3.99
N LEU A 30 4.88 -11.77 -3.11
CA LEU A 30 3.66 -11.16 -2.61
C LEU A 30 3.58 -9.73 -3.13
N THR A 31 2.57 -9.43 -3.94
CA THR A 31 2.33 -8.07 -4.43
C THR A 31 1.18 -7.45 -3.66
N VAL A 32 1.44 -6.34 -2.98
CA VAL A 32 0.42 -5.56 -2.27
C VAL A 32 0.01 -4.34 -3.08
N SER A 33 -1.29 -4.08 -3.09
CA SER A 33 -1.92 -2.91 -3.69
C SER A 33 -2.40 -1.97 -2.59
N PHE A 34 -2.14 -0.67 -2.73
CA PHE A 34 -2.55 0.34 -1.76
C PHE A 34 -2.74 1.70 -2.43
N THR A 35 -3.54 2.57 -1.81
CA THR A 35 -3.74 3.94 -2.28
C THR A 35 -2.86 4.92 -1.50
N GLY A 36 -2.07 5.73 -2.22
CA GLY A 36 -1.12 6.67 -1.62
C GLY A 36 -0.99 7.97 -2.38
N GLY A 37 -0.60 9.05 -1.68
CA GLY A 37 -0.22 10.32 -2.30
C GLY A 37 1.12 10.23 -3.04
N VAL A 38 1.33 11.07 -4.04
CA VAL A 38 2.54 11.00 -4.91
C VAL A 38 3.77 11.73 -4.38
N CYS A 39 3.75 12.21 -3.14
CA CYS A 39 4.72 13.16 -2.61
C CYS A 39 5.63 12.58 -1.53
N GLY A 40 6.00 11.32 -1.71
CA GLY A 40 6.91 10.62 -0.84
C GLY A 40 7.17 9.22 -1.34
N ASP A 41 8.12 8.57 -0.68
CA ASP A 41 8.51 7.20 -0.97
C ASP A 41 7.63 6.21 -0.25
N TYR A 42 7.51 5.02 -0.84
CA TYR A 42 6.83 3.87 -0.25
C TYR A 42 7.77 2.67 -0.24
N ALA A 43 7.97 2.09 0.94
CA ALA A 43 8.68 0.83 1.14
C ALA A 43 7.72 -0.22 1.67
N ALA A 44 7.78 -1.43 1.14
CA ALA A 44 7.01 -2.57 1.62
C ALA A 44 7.96 -3.62 2.21
N THR A 45 7.60 -4.20 3.34
CA THR A 45 8.33 -5.31 3.97
C THR A 45 7.36 -6.42 4.36
N ALA A 46 7.87 -7.66 4.40
CA ALA A 46 7.15 -8.82 4.89
C ALA A 46 7.91 -9.45 6.07
N SER A 47 7.17 -9.95 7.05
CA SER A 47 7.69 -10.80 8.11
C SER A 47 6.86 -12.08 8.14
N GLU A 48 7.55 -13.21 7.98
CA GLU A 48 6.91 -14.52 7.81
C GLU A 48 6.92 -15.32 9.10
N SER A 49 5.84 -16.06 9.30
CA SER A 49 5.67 -17.07 10.33
C SER A 49 5.04 -18.32 9.70
N ALA A 50 4.89 -19.39 10.49
CA ALA A 50 4.29 -20.64 10.02
C ALA A 50 2.84 -20.46 9.52
N THR A 51 2.09 -19.49 10.04
CA THR A 51 0.65 -19.34 9.75
C THR A 51 0.30 -18.00 9.11
N GLU A 52 1.19 -17.00 9.19
CA GLU A 52 0.90 -15.63 8.78
C GLU A 52 2.09 -14.97 8.09
N VAL A 53 1.77 -14.08 7.15
CA VAL A 53 2.71 -13.13 6.55
C VAL A 53 2.24 -11.72 6.90
N LYS A 54 3.01 -11.03 7.73
CA LYS A 54 2.73 -9.65 8.13
C LYS A 54 3.38 -8.70 7.15
N VAL A 55 2.59 -7.82 6.52
CA VAL A 55 3.07 -6.81 5.58
C VAL A 55 2.98 -5.43 6.20
N THR A 56 4.02 -4.63 6.02
CA THR A 56 4.03 -3.20 6.38
C THR A 56 4.41 -2.38 5.16
N VAL A 57 3.59 -1.38 4.82
CA VAL A 57 3.92 -0.37 3.82
C VAL A 57 4.14 0.94 4.53
N THR A 58 5.36 1.48 4.46
CA THR A 58 5.73 2.74 5.11
C THR A 58 5.86 3.85 4.08
N TYR A 59 5.15 4.95 4.32
CA TYR A 59 5.26 6.20 3.56
C TYR A 59 6.31 7.11 4.20
N THR A 60 7.20 7.69 3.40
CA THR A 60 8.15 8.73 3.82
C THR A 60 7.97 9.99 2.97
N PRO A 61 7.53 11.11 3.55
CA PRO A 61 7.23 12.34 2.81
C PRO A 61 8.48 13.04 2.27
N TRP A 62 8.31 13.80 1.18
CA TRP A 62 9.30 14.75 0.68
C TRP A 62 8.95 16.19 1.10
N PRO A 63 9.37 16.65 2.29
CA PRO A 63 8.91 17.93 2.85
C PRO A 63 9.36 19.16 2.03
N ASP A 64 10.51 19.07 1.36
CA ASP A 64 11.14 20.20 0.65
C ASP A 64 10.88 20.19 -0.86
N LYS A 65 9.82 19.49 -1.31
CA LYS A 65 9.46 19.38 -2.73
C LYS A 65 8.07 19.96 -2.98
N VAL A 66 7.92 20.65 -4.11
CA VAL A 66 6.60 21.06 -4.60
C VAL A 66 5.80 19.80 -4.94
N CYS A 67 4.63 19.68 -4.32
CA CYS A 67 3.80 18.48 -4.30
C CYS A 67 2.39 18.78 -4.80
N ILE A 68 1.86 17.93 -5.68
CA ILE A 68 0.46 17.97 -6.10
C ILE A 68 -0.40 17.07 -5.21
N MET A 69 -1.61 17.52 -4.90
CA MET A 69 -2.57 16.76 -4.08
C MET A 69 -3.30 15.71 -4.93
N ILE A 70 -2.61 14.61 -5.23
CA ILE A 70 -3.16 13.48 -5.98
C ILE A 70 -2.86 12.18 -5.24
N ALA A 71 -3.89 11.34 -5.07
CA ALA A 71 -3.76 9.96 -4.65
C ALA A 71 -3.77 9.04 -5.88
N LYS A 72 -2.98 7.97 -5.83
CA LYS A 72 -2.92 6.93 -6.86
C LYS A 72 -2.95 5.56 -6.22
N GLU A 73 -3.51 4.60 -6.94
CA GLU A 73 -3.30 3.19 -6.63
C GLU A 73 -1.86 2.82 -7.02
N MET A 74 -1.16 2.19 -6.09
CA MET A 74 0.23 1.80 -6.20
C MET A 74 0.36 0.31 -5.88
N GLN A 75 1.42 -0.32 -6.38
CA GLN A 75 1.77 -1.69 -6.07
C GLN A 75 3.22 -1.80 -5.60
N LYS A 76 3.47 -2.72 -4.68
CA LYS A 76 4.81 -3.11 -4.24
C LYS A 76 4.87 -4.62 -4.11
N THR A 77 5.91 -5.20 -4.70
CA THR A 77 6.19 -6.63 -4.60
C THR A 77 7.27 -6.84 -3.57
N VAL A 78 7.06 -7.79 -2.67
CA VAL A 78 8.03 -8.25 -1.69
C VAL A 78 8.31 -9.74 -1.90
N PRO A 79 9.57 -10.16 -1.91
CA PRO A 79 9.90 -11.58 -1.92
C PRO A 79 9.55 -12.20 -0.57
N LEU A 80 9.13 -13.45 -0.62
CA LEU A 80 8.95 -14.34 0.51
C LEU A 80 10.06 -15.40 0.49
N ASP A 81 10.42 -15.92 1.67
CA ASP A 81 11.36 -17.02 1.84
C ASP A 81 10.79 -18.34 1.28
N GLU A 82 9.47 -18.51 1.35
CA GLU A 82 8.74 -19.65 0.78
C GLU A 82 7.40 -19.21 0.15
N PRO A 83 6.81 -19.99 -0.77
CA PRO A 83 5.50 -19.67 -1.36
C PRO A 83 4.42 -19.41 -0.32
N LEU A 84 3.50 -18.48 -0.57
CA LEU A 84 2.50 -18.04 0.44
C LEU A 84 1.70 -19.21 1.05
N GLY A 85 1.26 -20.17 0.22
CA GLY A 85 0.46 -21.31 0.67
C GLY A 85 -0.86 -20.88 1.33
N ASP A 86 -1.19 -21.52 2.45
CA ASP A 86 -2.42 -21.24 3.22
C ASP A 86 -2.26 -20.13 4.27
N ARG A 87 -1.07 -19.51 4.34
CA ARG A 87 -0.77 -18.49 5.34
C ARG A 87 -1.64 -17.25 5.13
N THR A 88 -2.11 -16.68 6.24
CA THR A 88 -2.94 -15.48 6.20
C THR A 88 -2.05 -14.24 6.07
N VAL A 89 -2.41 -13.33 5.17
CA VAL A 89 -1.71 -12.04 5.03
C VAL A 89 -2.39 -11.01 5.93
N VAL A 90 -1.60 -10.32 6.76
CA VAL A 90 -2.08 -9.32 7.73
C VAL A 90 -1.29 -8.01 7.64
N ASP A 91 -1.91 -6.91 8.05
CA ASP A 91 -1.28 -5.58 8.12
C ASP A 91 -0.45 -5.37 9.40
N SER A 92 0.09 -4.16 9.59
CA SER A 92 0.93 -3.83 10.75
C SER A 92 0.19 -3.93 12.10
N ASP A 93 -1.14 -3.81 12.07
CA ASP A 93 -2.06 -3.94 13.21
C ASP A 93 -2.64 -5.37 13.37
N GLY A 94 -2.25 -6.31 12.51
CA GLY A 94 -2.73 -7.70 12.53
C GLY A 94 -4.10 -7.91 11.88
N ARG A 95 -4.62 -6.93 11.14
CA ARG A 95 -5.88 -7.10 10.39
C ARG A 95 -5.62 -7.84 9.09
N ARG A 96 -6.54 -8.74 8.74
CA ARG A 96 -6.45 -9.51 7.50
C ARG A 96 -6.56 -8.59 6.28
N ILE A 97 -5.61 -8.74 5.36
CA ILE A 97 -5.63 -8.09 4.05
C ILE A 97 -6.39 -9.02 3.08
N PRO A 98 -7.31 -8.52 2.25
CA PRO A 98 -8.05 -9.36 1.31
C PRO A 98 -7.19 -9.75 0.10
N LEU A 99 -7.31 -11.01 -0.35
CA LEU A 99 -6.79 -11.45 -1.64
C LEU A 99 -7.55 -10.75 -2.76
N GLN A 100 -6.84 -10.06 -3.65
CA GLN A 100 -7.42 -9.48 -4.85
C GLN A 100 -7.79 -10.60 -5.84
N LYS A 101 -9.06 -10.64 -6.25
CA LYS A 101 -9.50 -11.56 -7.30
C LYS A 101 -9.21 -10.94 -8.66
N ALA A 102 -8.55 -11.70 -9.54
CA ALA A 102 -8.43 -11.38 -10.96
C ALA A 102 -9.85 -11.26 -11.56
N GLY A 103 -10.28 -10.03 -11.81
CA GLY A 103 -11.66 -9.71 -12.20
C GLY A 103 -12.11 -8.31 -11.76
N ALA A 104 -11.44 -7.71 -10.76
CA ALA A 104 -11.67 -6.31 -10.39
C ALA A 104 -10.99 -5.30 -11.34
N ARG A 105 -10.01 -5.76 -12.15
CA ARG A 105 -9.41 -5.00 -13.24
C ARG A 105 -9.63 -5.74 -14.55
N LEU A 106 -10.07 -5.02 -15.58
CA LEU A 106 -9.99 -5.52 -16.95
C LEU A 106 -8.50 -5.75 -17.27
N PRO A 107 -8.14 -6.86 -17.94
CA PRO A 107 -6.76 -7.06 -18.38
C PRO A 107 -6.32 -5.87 -19.24
N GLU A 108 -5.10 -5.37 -19.02
CA GLU A 108 -4.50 -4.44 -19.98
C GLU A 108 -4.50 -5.12 -21.35
N VAL A 109 -5.13 -4.47 -22.32
CA VAL A 109 -5.15 -4.96 -23.71
C VAL A 109 -3.72 -4.82 -24.23
N SER A 110 -2.93 -5.88 -24.05
CA SER A 110 -1.65 -6.04 -24.74
C SER A 110 -1.99 -6.19 -26.24
N GLY A 111 -2.04 -5.07 -26.96
CA GLY A 111 -2.42 -5.08 -28.37
C GLY A 111 -2.87 -3.77 -28.99
N ALA A 112 -2.96 -2.66 -28.26
CA ALA A 112 -3.22 -1.34 -28.86
C ALA A 112 -1.91 -0.57 -29.13
N ARG A 113 -1.12 -1.04 -30.10
CA ARG A 113 -0.17 -0.23 -30.85
C ARG A 113 -0.09 -0.71 -32.28
#